data_AF-A0A8R7TQM0-F1
#
_entry.id   AF-A0A8R7TQM0-F1
#
_cell.length_a   1.000
_cell.length_b   1.000
_cell.length_c   1.000
_cell.angle_alpha   90.00
_cell.angle_beta   90.00
_cell.angle_gamma   90.00
#
_symmetry.space_group_name_H-M   'P 1'
#
loop_
_entity.id
_entity.type
_entity.pdbx_description
1 polymer ?
#
loop_
_entity_poly.entity_id
_entity_poly.type
_entity_poly.pdbx_seq_one_letter_code
_entity_poly.pdbx_strand_id
1 'polypeptide(L)'
;MHDLINKAEWRSHDDAVAKLLPSLKDAVFDAEDLIDEFRWYEKKVQAEGNASQSPFIDFFDTVIQGSFNKLSVVQSRLNHLSVQLEKMELRGVAQRFDTLVRPETTSLLIETKIFGRDKELKQVLEFLNVPINLKRKRATSSVNASTSTSASNHVNSESGPPVLVIGGIGGVGKTTLAQLICSHQPVRSHFKKIIWICASDDFDVKRLTKK
;
A
#
# COMPACT_ATOMS: atom_id res chain seq x y z
N MET A 1 14.37 -9.51 6.89
CA MET A 1 12.95 -9.69 7.27
C MET A 1 12.10 -10.18 6.11
N HIS A 2 12.23 -9.59 4.91
CA HIS A 2 11.42 -10.00 3.74
C HIS A 2 11.53 -11.46 3.28
N ASP A 3 12.65 -12.16 3.54
CA ASP A 3 12.80 -13.58 3.17
C ASP A 3 11.75 -14.47 3.84
N LEU A 4 11.42 -14.18 5.11
CA LEU A 4 10.40 -14.93 5.86
C LEU A 4 8.98 -14.64 5.32
N ILE A 5 8.70 -13.37 4.99
CA ILE A 5 7.43 -12.98 4.33
C ILE A 5 7.29 -13.72 3.01
N ASN A 6 8.32 -13.70 2.15
CA ASN A 6 8.27 -14.36 0.85
C ASN A 6 7.98 -15.86 0.99
N LYS A 7 8.65 -16.55 1.90
CA LYS A 7 8.39 -17.98 2.19
C LYS A 7 6.94 -18.22 2.66
N ALA A 8 6.42 -17.38 3.53
CA ALA A 8 5.04 -17.48 4.01
C ALA A 8 4.02 -17.15 2.90
N GLU A 9 4.30 -16.18 2.02
CA GLU A 9 3.46 -15.86 0.86
C GLU A 9 3.37 -17.03 -0.12
N TRP A 10 4.48 -17.73 -0.40
CA TRP A 10 4.45 -18.93 -1.25
C TRP A 10 3.56 -20.04 -0.71
N ARG A 11 3.42 -20.10 0.62
CA ARG A 11 2.60 -21.09 1.32
C ARG A 11 1.25 -20.52 1.77
N SER A 12 0.80 -19.38 1.24
CA SER A 12 -0.48 -18.76 1.61
C SER A 12 -1.72 -19.59 1.25
N HIS A 13 -1.55 -20.67 0.48
CA HIS A 13 -2.58 -21.67 0.22
C HIS A 13 -2.89 -22.54 1.45
N ASP A 14 -1.95 -22.63 2.39
CA ASP A 14 -2.14 -23.27 3.68
C ASP A 14 -2.87 -22.30 4.62
N ASP A 15 -4.04 -22.72 5.12
CA ASP A 15 -4.89 -21.90 5.99
C ASP A 15 -4.17 -21.44 7.27
N ALA A 16 -3.27 -22.26 7.82
CA ALA A 16 -2.51 -21.90 9.02
C ALA A 16 -1.51 -20.78 8.72
N VAL A 17 -0.82 -20.85 7.57
CA VAL A 17 0.11 -19.81 7.12
C VAL A 17 -0.65 -18.54 6.71
N ALA A 18 -1.78 -18.68 6.02
CA ALA A 18 -2.61 -17.57 5.59
C ALA A 18 -3.13 -16.72 6.76
N LYS A 19 -3.45 -17.36 7.90
CA LYS A 19 -3.86 -16.68 9.14
C LYS A 19 -2.72 -15.91 9.81
N LEU A 20 -1.49 -16.41 9.72
CA LEU A 20 -0.31 -15.77 10.33
C LEU A 20 0.31 -14.67 9.45
N LEU A 21 0.12 -14.76 8.13
CA LEU A 21 0.74 -13.88 7.16
C LEU A 21 0.44 -12.38 7.36
N PRO A 22 -0.80 -11.94 7.68
CA PRO A 22 -1.07 -10.55 8.01
C PRO A 22 -0.26 -10.07 9.22
N SER A 23 -0.32 -10.81 10.33
CA SER A 23 0.41 -10.47 11.56
C SER A 23 1.93 -10.44 11.36
N LEU A 24 2.47 -11.31 10.51
CA LEU A 24 3.89 -11.31 10.14
C LEU A 24 4.24 -10.04 9.36
N LYS A 25 3.45 -9.69 8.35
CA LYS A 25 3.67 -8.48 7.56
C LYS A 25 3.60 -7.23 8.44
N ASP A 26 2.58 -7.14 9.30
CA ASP A 26 2.41 -6.02 10.21
C ASP A 26 3.61 -5.89 11.14
N ALA A 27 4.09 -6.99 11.74
CA ALA A 27 5.25 -6.96 12.62
C ALA A 27 6.56 -6.58 11.90
N VAL A 28 6.72 -6.97 10.63
CA VAL A 28 7.88 -6.57 9.83
C VAL A 28 7.79 -5.10 9.41
N PHE A 29 6.60 -4.61 9.03
CA PHE A 29 6.39 -3.19 8.71
C PHE A 29 6.61 -2.31 9.94
N ASP A 30 6.13 -2.72 11.11
CA ASP A 30 6.43 -2.02 12.38
C ASP A 30 7.94 -1.95 12.63
N ALA A 31 8.70 -2.99 12.28
CA ALA A 31 10.16 -2.99 12.40
C ALA A 31 10.82 -2.05 11.39
N GLU A 32 10.32 -1.99 10.16
CA GLU A 32 10.81 -1.09 9.11
C GLU A 32 10.54 0.37 9.45
N ASP A 33 9.35 0.69 9.97
CA ASP A 33 9.00 2.03 10.43
C ASP A 33 9.97 2.50 11.53
N LEU A 34 10.33 1.62 12.47
CA LEU A 34 11.34 1.92 13.49
C LEU A 34 12.72 2.18 12.86
N ILE A 35 13.14 1.36 11.89
CA ILE A 35 14.42 1.53 11.20
C ILE A 35 14.46 2.85 10.43
N ASP A 36 13.37 3.21 9.75
CA ASP A 36 13.28 4.45 8.98
C ASP A 36 13.20 5.68 9.89
N GLU A 37 12.56 5.56 11.06
CA GLU A 37 12.61 6.57 12.12
C GLU A 37 14.08 6.80 12.55
N PHE A 38 14.85 5.76 12.83
CA PHE A 38 16.28 5.89 13.16
C PHE A 38 17.11 6.52 12.03
N ARG A 39 16.86 6.14 10.77
CA ARG A 39 17.55 6.72 9.59
C ARG A 39 17.22 8.20 9.40
N TRP A 40 15.96 8.59 9.62
CA TRP A 40 15.56 9.98 9.57
C TRP A 40 16.31 10.81 10.62
N TYR A 41 16.42 10.30 11.85
CA TYR A 41 17.19 10.96 12.90
C TYR A 41 18.68 11.06 12.57
N GLU A 42 19.30 10.01 12.04
CA GLU A 42 20.70 10.06 11.59
C GLU A 42 20.94 11.23 10.63
N LYS A 43 20.05 11.39 9.64
CA LYS A 43 20.11 12.51 8.69
C LYS A 43 19.87 13.86 9.36
N LYS A 44 18.93 13.93 10.30
CA LYS A 44 18.62 15.15 11.06
C LYS A 44 19.85 15.62 11.86
N VAL A 45 20.52 14.71 12.57
CA VAL A 45 21.73 15.02 13.35
C VAL A 45 22.87 15.51 12.44
N GLN A 46 23.06 14.88 11.28
CA GLN A 46 24.05 15.32 10.30
C GLN A 46 23.74 16.71 9.73
N ALA A 47 22.45 17.06 9.57
CA ALA A 47 22.02 18.34 9.05
C ALA A 47 22.05 19.47 10.09
N GLU A 48 21.73 19.19 11.35
CA GLU A 48 21.63 20.19 12.44
C GLU A 48 22.98 20.49 13.11
N GLY A 49 24.02 19.69 12.85
CA GLY A 49 25.44 19.98 13.14
C GLY A 49 25.77 20.60 14.50
N ASN A 50 26.18 19.80 15.49
CA ASN A 50 26.89 20.21 16.73
C ASN A 50 26.39 21.46 17.50
N ALA A 51 25.16 21.95 17.27
CA ALA A 51 24.60 23.05 18.02
C ALA A 51 24.07 22.54 19.37
N SER A 52 24.93 22.63 20.39
CA SER A 52 24.69 22.30 21.82
C SER A 52 24.46 20.82 22.14
N GLN A 53 25.12 20.31 23.17
CA GLN A 53 25.05 18.90 23.60
C GLN A 53 23.72 18.52 24.30
N SER A 54 22.82 19.49 24.53
CA SER A 54 21.56 19.30 25.26
C SER A 54 20.43 18.60 24.48
N PRO A 55 20.22 18.79 23.17
CA PRO A 55 19.19 18.07 22.42
C PRO A 55 19.50 16.57 22.30
N PHE A 56 20.75 16.15 22.49
CA PHE A 56 21.19 14.75 22.38
C PHE A 56 20.76 13.90 23.58
N ILE A 57 20.68 14.48 24.80
CA ILE A 57 20.35 13.76 26.03
C ILE A 57 18.83 13.62 26.19
N ASP A 58 18.06 14.70 25.97
CA ASP A 58 16.59 14.64 25.94
C ASP A 58 16.09 13.69 24.82
N PHE A 59 16.86 13.62 23.72
CA PHE A 59 16.66 12.65 22.62
C PHE A 59 16.94 11.22 23.05
N PHE A 60 18.06 10.96 23.73
CA PHE A 60 18.37 9.63 24.24
C PHE A 60 17.26 9.15 25.17
N ASP A 61 16.77 9.98 26.09
CA ASP A 61 15.70 9.56 26.99
C ASP A 61 14.36 9.33 26.28
N THR A 62 13.97 10.19 25.35
CA THR A 62 12.67 10.03 24.65
C THR A 62 12.68 8.87 23.66
N VAL A 63 13.75 8.74 22.87
CA VAL A 63 13.84 7.79 21.75
C VAL A 63 14.42 6.45 22.19
N ILE A 64 15.44 6.40 23.04
CA ILE A 64 15.96 5.12 23.54
C ILE A 64 14.95 4.49 24.49
N GLN A 65 14.34 5.22 25.42
CA GLN A 65 13.36 4.58 26.32
C GLN A 65 12.04 4.25 25.61
N GLY A 66 11.52 5.17 24.78
CA GLY A 66 10.27 4.97 24.06
C GLY A 66 10.38 3.94 22.92
N SER A 67 11.39 4.08 22.06
CA SER A 67 11.55 3.21 20.89
C SER A 67 12.19 1.85 21.22
N PHE A 68 12.93 1.69 22.33
CA PHE A 68 13.35 0.33 22.75
C PHE A 68 12.19 -0.48 23.31
N ASN A 69 11.23 0.17 23.98
CA ASN A 69 10.00 -0.51 24.38
C ASN A 69 9.21 -0.96 23.14
N LYS A 70 9.09 -0.11 22.10
CA LYS A 70 8.49 -0.52 20.82
C LYS A 70 9.30 -1.64 20.13
N LEU A 71 10.62 -1.51 20.10
CA LEU A 71 11.53 -2.48 19.48
C LEU A 71 11.43 -3.84 20.15
N SER A 72 11.41 -3.90 21.48
CA SER A 72 11.27 -5.15 22.23
C SER A 72 9.92 -5.80 21.96
N VAL A 73 8.83 -5.03 21.89
CA VAL A 73 7.50 -5.53 21.51
C VAL A 73 7.51 -6.11 20.09
N VAL A 74 8.05 -5.38 19.11
CA VAL A 74 8.15 -5.84 17.72
C VAL A 74 9.03 -7.09 17.60
N GLN A 75 10.17 -7.11 18.29
CA GLN A 75 11.08 -8.24 18.32
C GLN A 75 10.42 -9.48 18.94
N SER A 76 9.71 -9.35 20.06
CA SER A 76 8.97 -10.46 20.67
C SER A 76 7.88 -11.00 19.74
N ARG A 77 7.14 -10.12 19.04
CA ARG A 77 6.13 -10.52 18.04
C ARG A 77 6.75 -11.28 16.88
N LEU A 78 7.85 -10.77 16.32
CA LEU A 78 8.57 -11.41 15.21
C LEU A 78 9.12 -12.78 15.62
N ASN A 79 9.73 -12.89 16.81
CA ASN A 79 10.26 -14.17 17.30
C ASN A 79 9.15 -15.20 17.50
N HIS A 80 8.02 -14.80 18.09
CA HIS A 80 6.86 -15.67 18.28
C HIS A 80 6.33 -16.19 16.93
N LEU A 81 6.17 -15.30 15.95
CA LEU A 81 5.70 -15.66 14.62
C LEU A 81 6.71 -16.53 13.87
N SER A 82 8.01 -16.27 13.99
CA SER A 82 9.07 -17.10 13.40
C SER A 82 9.00 -18.53 13.92
N VAL A 83 8.90 -18.72 15.24
CA VAL A 83 8.78 -20.06 15.85
C VAL A 83 7.51 -20.78 15.38
N GLN A 84 6.39 -20.07 15.24
CA GLN A 84 5.16 -20.68 14.71
C GLN A 84 5.30 -21.11 13.25
N LEU A 85 5.96 -20.29 12.42
CA LEU A 85 6.19 -20.55 11.01
C LEU A 85 7.24 -21.66 10.77
N GLU A 86 8.26 -21.74 11.61
CA GLU A 86 9.27 -22.80 11.56
C GLU A 86 8.67 -24.19 11.82
N LYS A 87 7.70 -24.28 12.76
CA LYS A 87 6.95 -25.51 13.02
C LYS A 87 6.11 -25.97 11.83
N MET A 88 5.80 -25.08 10.89
CA MET A 88 4.98 -25.38 9.70
C MET A 88 5.82 -25.90 8.51
N GLU A 89 7.11 -26.21 8.73
CA GLU A 89 8.07 -26.68 7.71
C GLU A 89 7.95 -25.89 6.38
N LEU A 90 8.25 -24.59 6.43
CA LEU A 90 8.41 -23.73 5.25
C LEU A 90 9.68 -24.14 4.47
N ARG A 91 9.67 -25.36 3.88
CA ARG A 91 10.80 -25.95 3.17
C ARG A 91 11.08 -25.17 1.87
N GLY A 92 12.37 -24.96 1.60
CA GLY A 92 12.91 -24.01 0.62
C GLY A 92 12.37 -24.17 -0.80
N VAL A 93 11.79 -23.09 -1.30
CA VAL A 93 11.55 -22.87 -2.73
C VAL A 93 12.26 -21.58 -3.11
N ALA A 94 12.78 -21.54 -4.34
CA ALA A 94 13.80 -20.62 -4.84
C ALA A 94 13.61 -19.16 -4.38
N GLN A 95 14.75 -18.59 -4.00
CA GLN A 95 14.90 -17.23 -3.54
C GLN A 95 14.55 -16.26 -4.66
N ARG A 96 13.66 -15.31 -4.33
CA ARG A 96 13.27 -14.13 -5.10
C ARG A 96 12.20 -14.40 -6.16
N PHE A 97 11.26 -13.46 -6.27
CA PHE A 97 10.47 -13.31 -7.48
C PHE A 97 11.44 -12.86 -8.57
N ASP A 98 12.04 -13.81 -9.29
CA ASP A 98 12.79 -13.51 -10.50
C ASP A 98 11.91 -12.62 -11.40
N THR A 99 12.50 -11.70 -12.16
CA THR A 99 11.77 -10.91 -13.15
C THR A 99 11.04 -11.82 -14.14
N LEU A 100 11.51 -13.06 -14.33
CA LEU A 100 10.83 -14.10 -15.09
C LEU A 100 9.54 -14.62 -14.43
N VAL A 101 9.47 -14.63 -13.09
CA VAL A 101 8.32 -15.08 -12.29
C VAL A 101 7.31 -13.95 -12.06
N ARG A 102 7.79 -12.70 -11.92
CA ARG A 102 6.97 -11.49 -11.81
C ARG A 102 7.44 -10.46 -12.84
N PRO A 103 7.03 -10.62 -14.11
CA PRO A 103 7.41 -9.67 -15.17
C PRO A 103 6.88 -8.27 -14.88
N GLU A 104 7.53 -7.27 -15.47
CA GLU A 104 7.05 -5.90 -15.40
C GLU A 104 5.63 -5.80 -15.93
N THR A 105 4.78 -5.14 -15.15
CA THR A 105 3.36 -5.03 -15.48
C THR A 105 3.13 -3.79 -16.33
N THR A 106 2.33 -3.92 -17.38
CA THR A 106 1.94 -2.80 -18.25
C THR A 106 0.54 -2.32 -17.88
N SER A 107 0.17 -1.11 -18.28
CA SER A 107 -1.20 -0.61 -18.13
C SER A 107 -2.19 -1.23 -19.11
N LEU A 108 -1.71 -2.02 -20.08
CA LEU A 108 -2.55 -2.65 -21.07
C LEU A 108 -3.31 -3.81 -20.42
N LEU A 109 -4.62 -3.83 -20.66
CA LEU A 109 -5.44 -4.99 -20.35
C LEU A 109 -5.00 -6.15 -21.25
N ILE A 110 -4.35 -7.15 -20.66
CA ILE A 110 -3.99 -8.39 -21.35
C ILE A 110 -5.24 -9.28 -21.49
N GLU A 111 -6.13 -9.24 -20.50
CA GLU A 111 -7.35 -10.03 -20.46
C GLU A 111 -8.50 -9.33 -21.18
N THR A 112 -9.22 -10.08 -22.02
CA THR A 112 -10.33 -9.55 -22.82
C THR A 112 -11.59 -9.29 -22.00
N LYS A 113 -11.72 -9.91 -20.81
CA LYS A 113 -12.90 -9.77 -19.95
C LYS A 113 -12.59 -10.11 -18.49
N ILE A 114 -12.76 -9.13 -17.61
CA ILE A 114 -12.62 -9.27 -16.16
C ILE A 114 -14.02 -9.41 -15.55
N PHE A 115 -14.22 -10.36 -14.63
CA PHE A 115 -15.51 -10.63 -14.00
C PHE A 115 -15.45 -10.40 -12.49
N GLY A 116 -16.59 -10.02 -11.89
CA GLY A 116 -16.78 -10.00 -10.44
C GLY A 116 -16.10 -8.84 -9.70
N ARG A 117 -15.52 -7.87 -10.42
CA ARG A 117 -14.83 -6.69 -9.85
C ARG A 117 -15.63 -5.40 -9.94
N ASP A 118 -16.92 -5.49 -10.30
CA ASP A 118 -17.79 -4.33 -10.51
C ASP A 118 -17.97 -3.50 -9.24
N LYS A 119 -17.98 -4.16 -8.07
CA LYS A 119 -18.13 -3.50 -6.77
C LYS A 119 -16.90 -2.64 -6.46
N GLU A 120 -15.72 -3.22 -6.55
CA GLU A 120 -14.45 -2.52 -6.29
C GLU A 120 -14.24 -1.39 -7.30
N LEU A 121 -14.52 -1.64 -8.58
CA LEU A 121 -14.46 -0.61 -9.62
C LEU A 121 -15.36 0.57 -9.27
N LYS A 122 -16.61 0.33 -8.86
CA LYS A 122 -17.55 1.39 -8.45
C LYS A 122 -17.03 2.19 -7.26
N GLN A 123 -16.49 1.53 -6.25
CA GLN A 123 -15.91 2.19 -5.06
C GLN A 123 -14.74 3.11 -5.45
N VAL A 124 -13.88 2.66 -6.37
CA VAL A 124 -12.77 3.48 -6.86
C VAL A 124 -13.26 4.67 -7.67
N LEU A 125 -14.26 4.51 -8.52
CA LEU A 125 -14.82 5.64 -9.29
C LEU A 125 -15.41 6.71 -8.36
N GLU A 126 -16.09 6.29 -7.30
CA GLU A 126 -16.63 7.19 -6.28
C GLU A 126 -15.51 7.92 -5.52
N PHE A 127 -14.48 7.18 -5.08
CA PHE A 127 -13.29 7.74 -4.42
C PHE A 127 -12.55 8.76 -5.30
N LEU A 128 -12.46 8.50 -6.60
CA LEU A 128 -11.82 9.37 -7.58
C LEU A 128 -12.75 10.49 -8.09
N ASN A 129 -13.97 10.61 -7.56
CA ASN A 129 -15.00 11.55 -8.00
C ASN A 129 -15.27 11.51 -9.51
N VAL A 130 -15.09 10.33 -10.14
CA VAL A 130 -15.33 10.15 -11.57
C VAL A 130 -16.84 10.08 -11.81
N PRO A 131 -17.40 10.92 -12.69
CA PRO A 131 -18.83 10.95 -12.93
C PRO A 131 -19.30 9.62 -13.54
N ILE A 132 -20.05 8.86 -12.77
CA ILE A 132 -20.67 7.62 -13.26
C ILE A 132 -21.94 8.02 -13.99
N ASN A 133 -21.86 8.14 -15.31
CA ASN A 133 -23.03 8.31 -16.16
C ASN A 133 -23.85 7.01 -16.20
N LEU A 134 -24.48 6.63 -15.08
CA LEU A 134 -25.61 5.71 -15.13
C LEU A 134 -26.68 6.45 -15.94
N LYS A 135 -26.93 5.99 -17.17
CA LYS A 135 -28.12 6.35 -17.91
C LYS A 135 -29.32 5.97 -17.03
N ARG A 136 -29.79 6.90 -16.20
CA ARG A 136 -31.05 6.76 -15.48
C ARG A 136 -32.10 6.58 -16.55
N LYS A 137 -32.67 5.38 -16.63
CA LYS A 137 -33.87 5.12 -17.42
C LYS A 137 -34.91 6.13 -16.91
N ARG A 138 -35.24 7.11 -17.75
CA ARG A 138 -36.25 8.14 -17.46
C ARG A 138 -37.55 7.44 -17.09
N ALA A 139 -37.86 7.34 -15.81
CA ALA A 139 -39.23 7.30 -15.35
C ALA A 139 -39.65 8.76 -15.19
N THR A 140 -40.59 9.18 -16.03
CA THR A 140 -41.26 10.47 -15.94
C THR A 140 -41.94 10.60 -14.58
N SER A 141 -41.49 11.51 -13.73
CA SER A 141 -42.36 12.18 -12.77
C SER A 141 -41.77 13.54 -12.40
N SER A 142 -42.53 14.57 -12.73
CA SER A 142 -42.32 15.96 -12.35
C SER A 142 -42.99 16.22 -11.00
N VAL A 143 -42.24 16.51 -9.93
CA VAL A 143 -42.70 17.37 -8.82
C VAL A 143 -41.48 18.06 -8.21
N ASN A 144 -41.61 19.36 -7.97
CA ASN A 144 -40.63 20.27 -7.39
C ASN A 144 -40.56 20.09 -5.87
N ALA A 145 -39.36 20.14 -5.25
CA ALA A 145 -39.19 20.63 -3.88
C ALA A 145 -37.70 20.88 -3.59
N SER A 146 -37.40 22.12 -3.24
CA SER A 146 -36.13 22.63 -2.77
C SER A 146 -35.75 22.05 -1.40
N THR A 147 -34.48 22.29 -1.01
CA THR A 147 -33.82 22.02 0.29
C THR A 147 -33.35 20.56 0.46
N SER A 148 -32.08 20.26 0.72
CA SER A 148 -31.12 20.95 1.58
C SER A 148 -29.70 20.90 1.01
N THR A 149 -29.10 22.09 0.92
CA THR A 149 -27.65 22.30 0.98
C THR A 149 -27.14 21.77 2.32
N SER A 150 -26.51 20.60 2.31
CA SER A 150 -25.53 20.24 3.34
C SER A 150 -24.17 20.69 2.84
N ALA A 151 -23.87 21.97 3.08
CA ALA A 151 -22.51 22.46 3.03
C ALA A 151 -21.73 21.70 4.11
N SER A 152 -20.98 20.67 3.72
CA SER A 152 -19.96 20.10 4.59
C SER A 152 -18.90 21.16 4.78
N ASN A 153 -18.73 21.60 6.03
CA ASN A 153 -17.77 22.60 6.46
C ASN A 153 -16.40 22.35 5.83
N HIS A 154 -15.98 23.31 5.01
CA HIS A 154 -14.66 23.37 4.40
C HIS A 154 -13.65 23.72 5.50
N VAL A 155 -13.13 22.72 6.20
CA VAL A 155 -11.82 22.86 6.82
C VAL A 155 -10.85 22.84 5.64
N ASN A 156 -10.33 24.02 5.26
CA ASN A 156 -9.16 24.18 4.41
C ASN A 156 -7.94 23.57 5.14
N SER A 157 -7.90 22.25 5.23
CA SER A 157 -6.65 21.53 5.37
C SER A 157 -6.15 21.36 3.95
N GLU A 158 -4.93 21.78 3.65
CA GLU A 158 -4.27 21.55 2.37
C GLU A 158 -4.25 20.03 2.09
N SER A 159 -5.29 19.51 1.46
CA SER A 159 -5.42 18.09 1.20
C SER A 159 -4.59 17.80 -0.04
N GLY A 160 -3.48 17.10 0.18
CA GLY A 160 -2.72 16.51 -0.90
C GLY A 160 -3.62 15.70 -1.85
N PRO A 161 -3.10 15.33 -3.03
CA PRO A 161 -3.87 14.53 -3.98
C PRO A 161 -4.40 13.24 -3.31
N PRO A 162 -5.63 12.80 -3.64
CA PRO A 162 -6.21 11.61 -3.04
C PRO A 162 -5.36 10.38 -3.34
N VAL A 163 -5.04 9.60 -2.30
CA VAL A 163 -4.22 8.38 -2.41
C VAL A 163 -5.11 7.16 -2.17
N LEU A 164 -5.13 6.23 -3.14
CA LEU A 164 -5.82 4.95 -3.04
C LEU A 164 -4.79 3.81 -2.98
N VAL A 165 -4.91 2.95 -1.97
CA VAL A 165 -4.08 1.75 -1.83
C VAL A 165 -4.92 0.52 -2.23
N ILE A 166 -4.45 -0.24 -3.22
CA ILE A 166 -5.01 -1.56 -3.57
C ILE A 166 -4.15 -2.63 -2.89
N GLY A 167 -4.54 -3.04 -1.69
CA GLY A 167 -3.84 -4.04 -0.87
C GLY A 167 -4.39 -5.46 -1.03
N GLY A 168 -3.56 -6.47 -0.73
CA GLY A 168 -3.98 -7.88 -0.74
C GLY A 168 -2.83 -8.86 -1.01
N ILE A 169 -3.12 -10.16 -0.92
CA ILE A 169 -2.16 -11.26 -1.09
C ILE A 169 -1.61 -11.29 -2.54
N GLY A 170 -0.42 -11.87 -2.74
CA GLY A 170 0.13 -12.14 -4.07
C GLY A 170 -0.84 -12.92 -4.95
N GLY A 171 -0.85 -12.66 -6.26
CA GLY A 171 -1.68 -13.40 -7.22
C GLY A 171 -3.19 -13.08 -7.22
N VAL A 172 -3.71 -12.31 -6.26
CA VAL A 172 -5.16 -12.02 -6.14
C VAL A 172 -5.71 -11.09 -7.24
N GLY A 173 -4.89 -10.63 -8.19
CA GLY A 173 -5.35 -9.76 -9.29
C GLY A 173 -5.40 -8.25 -8.97
N LYS A 174 -4.59 -7.76 -8.03
CA LYS A 174 -4.51 -6.31 -7.71
C LYS A 174 -4.13 -5.47 -8.91
N THR A 175 -3.08 -5.89 -9.62
CA THR A 175 -2.62 -5.24 -10.85
C THR A 175 -3.69 -5.28 -11.93
N THR A 176 -4.40 -6.40 -12.06
CA THR A 176 -5.54 -6.55 -12.98
C THR A 176 -6.66 -5.56 -12.68
N LEU A 177 -6.98 -5.34 -11.39
CA LEU A 177 -7.94 -4.31 -10.97
C LEU A 177 -7.43 -2.90 -11.31
N ALA A 178 -6.14 -2.61 -11.08
CA ALA A 178 -5.55 -1.31 -11.44
C ALA A 178 -5.59 -1.07 -12.96
N GLN A 179 -5.28 -2.08 -13.79
CA GLN A 179 -5.41 -2.02 -15.24
C GLN A 179 -6.87 -1.77 -15.67
N LEU A 180 -7.83 -2.43 -15.01
CA LEU A 180 -9.27 -2.23 -15.25
C LEU A 180 -9.69 -0.78 -14.95
N ILE A 181 -9.23 -0.21 -13.83
CA ILE A 181 -9.50 1.17 -13.46
C ILE A 181 -8.90 2.13 -14.51
N CYS A 182 -7.64 1.96 -14.87
CA CYS A 182 -6.95 2.85 -15.82
C CYS A 182 -7.53 2.79 -17.24
N SER A 183 -8.07 1.64 -17.64
CA SER A 183 -8.69 1.45 -18.95
C SER A 183 -10.17 1.85 -18.99
N HIS A 184 -10.83 2.00 -17.83
CA HIS A 184 -12.25 2.31 -17.74
C HIS A 184 -12.58 3.68 -18.38
N GLN A 185 -13.53 3.70 -19.31
CA GLN A 185 -13.78 4.87 -20.16
C GLN A 185 -14.11 6.17 -19.38
N PRO A 186 -14.97 6.15 -18.34
CA PRO A 186 -15.15 7.29 -17.44
C PRO A 186 -13.85 7.82 -16.82
N VAL A 187 -12.94 6.94 -16.40
CA VAL A 187 -11.64 7.32 -15.81
C VAL A 187 -10.76 8.00 -16.87
N ARG A 188 -10.65 7.38 -18.05
CA ARG A 188 -9.86 7.94 -19.17
C ARG A 188 -10.38 9.29 -19.66
N SER A 189 -11.69 9.52 -19.57
CA SER A 189 -12.31 10.79 -19.96
C SER A 189 -12.16 11.85 -18.87
N HIS A 190 -12.07 11.44 -17.60
CA HIS A 190 -11.93 12.33 -16.46
C HIS A 190 -10.48 12.81 -16.26
N PHE A 191 -9.50 11.91 -16.42
CA PHE A 191 -8.09 12.21 -16.23
C PHE A 191 -7.37 12.43 -17.56
N LYS A 192 -6.88 13.65 -17.80
CA LYS A 192 -6.14 14.03 -19.03
C LYS A 192 -4.90 13.16 -19.26
N LYS A 193 -4.24 12.74 -18.19
CA LYS A 193 -3.04 11.89 -18.23
C LYS A 193 -3.18 10.80 -17.17
N ILE A 194 -2.90 9.57 -17.57
CA ILE A 194 -2.75 8.43 -16.68
C ILE A 194 -1.32 7.93 -16.86
N ILE A 195 -0.57 7.86 -15.77
CA ILE A 195 0.83 7.41 -15.77
C ILE A 195 0.87 6.06 -15.06
N TRP A 196 1.40 5.05 -15.75
CA TRP A 196 1.66 3.74 -15.17
C TRP A 196 3.15 3.53 -14.98
N ILE A 197 3.53 3.10 -13.79
CA ILE A 197 4.91 2.85 -13.40
C ILE A 197 4.94 1.50 -12.70
N CYS A 198 5.83 0.61 -13.17
CA CYS A 198 6.19 -0.60 -12.44
C CYS A 198 7.49 -0.31 -11.67
N ALA A 199 7.50 -0.61 -10.37
CA ALA A 199 8.70 -0.59 -9.55
C ALA A 199 8.91 -2.00 -8.97
N SER A 200 10.09 -2.57 -9.19
CA SER A 200 10.51 -3.88 -8.70
C SER A 200 11.67 -3.74 -7.71
N ASP A 201 12.12 -4.83 -7.09
CA ASP A 201 13.17 -4.80 -6.07
C ASP A 201 14.50 -4.18 -6.58
N ASP A 202 14.83 -4.37 -7.86
CA ASP A 202 15.97 -3.75 -8.54
C ASP A 202 15.63 -2.34 -9.07
N PHE A 203 14.93 -1.55 -8.25
CA PHE A 203 14.49 -0.21 -8.61
C PHE A 203 15.66 0.79 -8.67
N ASP A 204 15.71 1.59 -9.74
CA ASP A 204 16.61 2.73 -9.87
C ASP A 204 15.80 4.01 -10.08
N VAL A 205 15.92 4.94 -9.11
CA VAL A 205 15.28 6.26 -9.14
C VAL A 205 15.64 7.03 -10.42
N LYS A 206 16.90 6.93 -10.88
CA LYS A 206 17.35 7.60 -12.10
C LYS A 206 16.70 7.00 -13.34
N ARG A 207 16.50 5.68 -13.36
CA ARG A 207 15.77 4.98 -14.43
C ARG A 207 14.29 5.38 -14.45
N LEU A 208 13.68 5.64 -13.30
CA LEU A 208 12.25 5.99 -13.21
C LEU A 208 11.97 7.45 -13.57
N THR A 209 12.86 8.35 -13.16
CA THR A 209 12.67 9.80 -13.30
C THR A 209 13.13 10.35 -14.64
N LYS A 210 13.98 9.62 -15.37
CA LYS A 210 14.31 9.92 -16.76
C LYS A 210 13.17 9.47 -17.68
N LYS A 211 12.35 10.43 -18.10
CA LYS A 211 11.48 10.33 -19.27
C LYS A 211 11.86 11.39 -20.29
#